data_AF-D2R010-F1
#
_entry.id   AF-D2R010-F1
#
_cell.length_a   1.000
_cell.length_b   1.000
_cell.length_c   1.000
_cell.angle_alpha   90.00
_cell.angle_beta   90.00
_cell.angle_gamma   90.00
#
_symmetry.space_group_name_H-M   'P 1'
#
loop_
_entity.id
_entity.type
_entity.pdbx_description
1 polymer ?
#
loop_
_entity_poly.entity_id
_entity_poly.type
_entity_poly.pdbx_seq_one_letter_code
_entity_poly.pdbx_strand_id
1 'polypeptide(L)'
;MTPPNNSANCKAREEFERLRLAVSTVASAQILCDRVLTDDDRKRLGGDFESANQRQRAYKMWKTLRGCSEVRAVIEVAHAIGLMSVSNRDWLLRESGEIPTVEEAIEAAIESGALVIVESPRSAAFAGHEIEIDWVRHDRLWGFLWHLARHAKGNRPIDRLTFGDKSRANVVTDLKSKLSKMAEFPVTLADMITVVGKGTQKLCLPPEKIRIFECLDGNPSEWHP
;
A
#
# COMPACT_ATOMS: atom_id res chain seq x y z
N MET A 1 -16.61 17.22 15.91
CA MET A 1 -16.28 15.89 16.48
C MET A 1 -17.53 15.03 16.41
N THR A 2 -17.69 14.29 15.31
CA THR A 2 -18.73 13.28 15.19
C THR A 2 -18.29 12.09 16.05
N PRO A 3 -19.11 11.55 16.96
CA PRO A 3 -18.71 10.38 17.73
C PRO A 3 -18.34 9.23 16.78
N PRO A 4 -17.29 8.44 17.07
CA PRO A 4 -16.94 7.30 16.24
C PRO A 4 -18.14 6.36 16.14
N ASN A 5 -18.37 5.88 14.92
CA ASN A 5 -19.55 5.15 14.52
C ASN A 5 -19.61 3.77 15.21
N ASN A 6 -20.12 3.72 16.44
CA ASN A 6 -20.22 2.50 17.27
C ASN A 6 -20.90 1.32 16.57
N SER A 7 -21.72 1.57 15.55
CA SER A 7 -22.40 0.52 14.77
C SER A 7 -21.46 -0.27 13.85
N ALA A 8 -20.43 0.37 13.28
CA ALA A 8 -19.48 -0.29 12.37
C ALA A 8 -18.59 -1.28 13.12
N ASN A 9 -18.11 -0.89 14.30
CA ASN A 9 -17.27 -1.72 15.16
C ASN A 9 -18.04 -2.94 15.71
N CYS A 10 -19.33 -2.79 16.03
CA CYS A 10 -20.19 -3.92 16.39
C CYS A 10 -20.33 -4.94 15.25
N LYS A 11 -20.57 -4.48 14.01
CA LYS A 11 -20.69 -5.37 12.84
C LYS A 11 -19.39 -6.11 12.55
N ALA A 12 -18.25 -5.41 12.60
CA ALA A 12 -16.94 -6.03 12.39
C ALA A 12 -16.67 -7.13 13.44
N ARG A 13 -16.98 -6.86 14.70
CA ARG A 13 -16.83 -7.83 15.79
C ARG A 13 -17.74 -9.05 15.63
N GLU A 14 -19.01 -8.85 15.28
CA GLU A 14 -19.95 -9.96 15.03
C GLU A 14 -19.50 -10.83 13.86
N GLU A 15 -19.10 -10.21 12.76
CA GLU A 15 -18.61 -10.93 11.58
C GLU A 15 -17.32 -11.68 11.90
N PHE A 16 -16.39 -11.07 12.64
CA PHE A 16 -15.18 -11.72 13.10
C PHE A 16 -15.47 -12.97 13.94
N GLU A 17 -16.36 -12.89 14.94
CA GLU A 17 -16.70 -14.04 15.77
C GLU A 17 -17.39 -15.15 14.97
N ARG A 18 -18.27 -14.79 14.02
CA ARG A 18 -18.89 -15.75 13.09
C ARG A 18 -17.82 -16.51 12.30
N LEU A 19 -16.85 -15.79 11.75
CA LEU A 19 -15.76 -16.38 10.97
C LEU A 19 -14.85 -17.23 11.83
N ARG A 20 -14.49 -16.75 13.04
CA ARG A 20 -13.68 -17.48 14.01
C ARG A 20 -14.27 -18.84 14.33
N LEU A 21 -15.58 -18.90 14.55
CA LEU A 21 -16.30 -20.16 14.76
C LEU A 21 -16.24 -21.05 13.51
N ALA A 22 -16.50 -20.50 12.32
CA ALA A 22 -16.48 -21.25 11.07
C ALA A 22 -15.10 -21.86 10.77
N VAL A 23 -14.02 -21.08 10.88
CA VAL A 23 -12.65 -21.55 10.61
C VAL A 23 -12.10 -22.49 11.69
N SER A 24 -12.76 -22.60 12.83
CA SER A 24 -12.37 -23.52 13.91
C SER A 24 -12.84 -24.96 13.67
N THR A 25 -13.58 -25.22 12.60
CA THR A 25 -14.07 -26.56 12.26
C THR A 25 -12.98 -27.44 11.65
N VAL A 26 -13.10 -28.75 11.83
CA VAL A 26 -12.20 -29.75 11.19
C VAL A 26 -12.31 -29.68 9.67
N ALA A 27 -13.52 -29.44 9.14
CA ALA A 27 -13.76 -29.26 7.72
C ALA A 27 -12.95 -28.09 7.15
N SER A 28 -12.93 -26.93 7.83
CA SER A 28 -12.11 -25.79 7.41
C SER A 28 -10.62 -26.08 7.43
N ALA A 29 -10.14 -26.81 8.45
CA ALA A 29 -8.74 -27.23 8.51
C ALA A 29 -8.37 -28.17 7.35
N GLN A 30 -9.26 -29.11 7.00
CA GLN A 30 -9.06 -30.03 5.88
C GLN A 30 -9.00 -29.27 4.55
N ILE A 31 -9.95 -28.37 4.30
CA ILE A 31 -9.97 -27.54 3.08
C ILE A 31 -8.69 -26.70 2.98
N LEU A 32 -8.27 -26.10 4.09
CA LEU A 32 -7.03 -25.32 4.16
C LEU A 32 -5.82 -26.19 3.79
N CYS A 33 -5.72 -27.39 4.36
CA CYS A 33 -4.62 -28.31 4.08
C CYS A 33 -4.60 -28.76 2.62
N ASP A 34 -5.75 -29.12 2.06
CA ASP A 34 -5.85 -29.72 0.74
C ASP A 34 -5.67 -28.70 -0.39
N ARG A 35 -6.19 -27.48 -0.20
CA ARG A 35 -6.29 -26.48 -1.29
C ARG A 35 -5.30 -25.34 -1.19
N VAL A 36 -4.78 -25.05 0.00
CA VAL A 36 -4.02 -23.81 0.25
C VAL A 36 -2.60 -24.09 0.72
N LEU A 37 -2.39 -25.06 1.62
CA LEU A 37 -1.07 -25.35 2.14
C LEU A 37 -0.22 -26.10 1.11
N THR A 38 1.02 -25.63 0.94
CA THR A 38 2.04 -26.30 0.13
C THR A 38 2.64 -27.49 0.88
N ASP A 39 3.36 -28.37 0.18
CA ASP A 39 4.05 -29.49 0.83
C ASP A 39 5.10 -29.03 1.85
N ASP A 40 5.76 -27.91 1.60
CA ASP A 40 6.72 -27.33 2.55
C ASP A 40 6.01 -26.76 3.79
N ASP A 41 4.82 -26.18 3.63
CA ASP A 41 3.99 -25.78 4.77
C ASP A 41 3.57 -27.00 5.60
N ARG A 42 3.16 -28.10 4.96
CA ARG A 42 2.80 -29.35 5.65
C ARG A 42 3.98 -29.94 6.42
N LYS A 43 5.19 -29.95 5.83
CA LYS A 43 6.42 -30.37 6.52
C LYS A 43 6.72 -29.50 7.74
N ARG A 44 6.59 -28.18 7.63
CA ARG A 44 6.80 -27.24 8.75
C ARG A 44 5.81 -27.45 9.89
N LEU A 45 4.62 -27.97 9.61
CA LEU A 45 3.62 -28.36 10.60
C LEU A 45 3.84 -29.76 11.20
N GLY A 46 4.93 -30.45 10.83
CA GLY A 46 5.26 -31.79 11.33
C GLY A 46 4.85 -32.94 10.40
N GLY A 47 4.42 -32.65 9.17
CA GLY A 47 4.17 -33.64 8.11
C GLY A 47 2.84 -34.40 8.22
N ASP A 48 2.26 -34.51 9.41
CA ASP A 48 0.96 -35.16 9.64
C ASP A 48 -0.14 -34.12 9.93
N PHE A 49 -1.13 -34.04 9.03
CA PHE A 49 -2.28 -33.16 9.16
C PHE A 49 -3.14 -33.51 10.37
N GLU A 50 -3.32 -34.80 10.67
CA GLU A 50 -4.20 -35.22 11.76
C GLU A 50 -3.61 -34.79 13.11
N SER A 51 -2.32 -35.05 13.33
CA SER A 51 -1.58 -34.54 14.49
C SER A 51 -1.56 -33.02 14.57
N ALA A 52 -1.41 -32.31 13.44
CA ALA A 52 -1.42 -30.85 13.41
C ALA A 52 -2.80 -30.28 13.78
N ASN A 53 -3.87 -30.83 13.20
CA ASN A 53 -5.26 -30.39 13.42
C ASN A 53 -5.79 -30.75 14.82
N GLN A 54 -5.41 -31.91 15.38
CA GLN A 54 -5.74 -32.27 16.76
C GLN A 54 -5.10 -31.31 17.76
N ARG A 55 -3.89 -30.79 17.45
CA ARG A 55 -3.17 -29.84 18.31
C ARG A 55 -3.59 -28.39 18.09
N GLN A 56 -4.00 -28.04 16.86
CA GLN A 56 -4.16 -26.67 16.41
C GLN A 56 -5.32 -26.53 15.41
N ARG A 57 -6.24 -25.60 15.65
CA ARG A 57 -7.29 -25.23 14.69
C ARG A 57 -6.68 -24.62 13.42
N ALA A 58 -7.42 -24.58 12.31
CA ALA A 58 -6.94 -24.06 11.02
C ALA A 58 -6.23 -22.70 11.11
N TYR A 59 -6.82 -21.73 11.82
CA TYR A 59 -6.20 -20.41 12.01
C TYR A 59 -4.93 -20.44 12.87
N LYS A 60 -4.77 -21.41 13.79
CA LYS A 60 -3.53 -21.58 14.56
C LYS A 60 -2.41 -22.14 13.70
N MET A 61 -2.71 -23.10 12.83
CA MET A 61 -1.74 -23.61 11.83
C MET A 61 -1.25 -22.46 10.94
N TRP A 62 -2.17 -21.62 10.46
CA TRP A 62 -1.85 -20.44 9.66
C TRP A 62 -0.97 -19.45 10.41
N LYS A 63 -1.33 -19.13 11.67
CA LYS A 63 -0.57 -18.26 12.56
C LYS A 63 0.88 -18.75 12.73
N THR A 64 1.07 -20.05 12.99
CA THR A 64 2.40 -20.65 13.14
C THR A 64 3.21 -20.60 11.85
N LEU A 65 2.59 -20.82 10.69
CA LEU A 65 3.28 -20.82 9.41
C LEU A 65 3.70 -19.42 8.93
N ARG A 66 2.85 -18.42 9.19
CA ARG A 66 2.98 -17.06 8.64
C ARG A 66 3.44 -16.01 9.65
N GLY A 67 3.45 -16.32 10.95
CA GLY A 67 3.92 -15.40 11.99
C GLY A 67 3.03 -14.17 12.19
N CYS A 68 1.72 -14.28 11.93
CA CYS A 68 0.78 -13.17 12.06
C CYS A 68 0.02 -13.18 13.41
N SER A 69 -0.86 -12.20 13.62
CA SER A 69 -1.78 -12.17 14.75
C SER A 69 -2.86 -13.26 14.64
N GLU A 70 -3.60 -13.50 15.72
CA GLU A 70 -4.77 -14.40 15.66
C GLU A 70 -5.89 -13.82 14.76
N VAL A 71 -6.12 -12.51 14.85
CA VAL A 71 -7.19 -11.84 14.09
C VAL A 71 -6.93 -11.96 12.60
N ARG A 72 -5.72 -11.62 12.16
CA ARG A 72 -5.30 -11.77 10.77
C ARG A 72 -5.34 -13.21 10.31
N ALA A 73 -4.90 -14.17 11.14
CA ALA A 73 -4.95 -15.58 10.77
C ALA A 73 -6.38 -16.07 10.53
N VAL A 74 -7.35 -15.67 11.36
CA VAL A 74 -8.76 -16.03 11.17
C VAL A 74 -9.31 -15.46 9.86
N ILE A 75 -9.05 -14.18 9.58
CA ILE A 75 -9.56 -13.49 8.39
C ILE A 75 -8.95 -14.07 7.11
N GLU A 76 -7.63 -14.26 7.09
CA GLU A 76 -6.90 -14.80 5.95
C GLU A 76 -7.29 -16.26 5.65
N VAL A 77 -7.46 -17.10 6.67
CA VAL A 77 -7.94 -18.48 6.48
C VAL A 77 -9.35 -18.50 5.93
N ALA A 78 -10.25 -17.69 6.48
CA ALA A 78 -11.62 -17.61 6.00
C ALA A 78 -11.69 -17.19 4.52
N HIS A 79 -10.86 -16.21 4.11
CA HIS A 79 -10.74 -15.82 2.72
C HIS A 79 -10.18 -16.96 1.86
N ALA A 80 -9.06 -17.56 2.29
CA ALA A 80 -8.37 -18.60 1.52
C ALA A 80 -9.21 -19.85 1.26
N ILE A 81 -10.13 -20.19 2.18
CA ILE A 81 -11.06 -21.33 2.01
C ILE A 81 -12.41 -20.93 1.39
N GLY A 82 -12.59 -19.66 0.98
CA GLY A 82 -13.76 -19.18 0.25
C GLY A 82 -14.99 -18.82 1.09
N LEU A 83 -14.83 -18.56 2.40
CA LEU A 83 -15.93 -18.12 3.28
C LEU A 83 -16.23 -16.62 3.17
N MET A 84 -15.39 -15.85 2.47
CA MET A 84 -15.56 -14.42 2.25
C MET A 84 -14.92 -13.95 0.95
N SER A 85 -15.44 -12.83 0.41
CA SER A 85 -14.84 -12.11 -0.71
C SER A 85 -13.58 -11.34 -0.29
N VAL A 86 -12.79 -10.93 -1.28
CA VAL A 86 -11.63 -10.04 -1.07
C VAL A 86 -12.06 -8.72 -0.40
N SER A 87 -13.17 -8.13 -0.84
CA SER A 87 -13.68 -6.88 -0.26
C SER A 87 -14.02 -7.01 1.23
N ASN A 88 -14.62 -8.13 1.65
CA ASN A 88 -14.94 -8.36 3.06
C ASN A 88 -13.68 -8.62 3.89
N ARG A 89 -12.69 -9.33 3.33
CA ARG A 89 -11.38 -9.55 3.96
C ARG A 89 -10.69 -8.22 4.25
N ASP A 90 -10.56 -7.37 3.24
CA ASP A 90 -9.83 -6.11 3.36
C ASP A 90 -10.55 -5.11 4.28
N TRP A 91 -11.88 -5.08 4.23
CA TRP A 91 -12.69 -4.34 5.20
C TRP A 91 -12.43 -4.81 6.63
N LEU A 92 -12.51 -6.12 6.89
CA LEU A 92 -12.39 -6.66 8.25
C LEU A 92 -10.96 -6.53 8.81
N LEU A 93 -9.94 -6.64 7.96
CA LEU A 93 -8.55 -6.37 8.34
C LEU A 93 -8.33 -4.90 8.70
N ARG A 94 -9.00 -3.96 8.01
CA ARG A 94 -8.94 -2.54 8.35
C ARG A 94 -9.65 -2.22 9.67
N GLU A 95 -10.87 -2.73 9.87
CA GLU A 95 -11.64 -2.52 11.11
C GLU A 95 -10.96 -3.13 12.34
N SER A 96 -10.14 -4.18 12.14
CA SER A 96 -9.37 -4.81 13.21
C SER A 96 -7.98 -4.20 13.43
N GLY A 97 -7.57 -3.21 12.63
CA GLY A 97 -6.23 -2.60 12.72
C GLY A 97 -5.09 -3.50 12.23
N GLU A 98 -5.40 -4.57 11.49
CA GLU A 98 -4.40 -5.50 10.91
C GLU A 98 -3.80 -5.00 9.60
N ILE A 99 -4.48 -4.04 8.96
CA ILE A 99 -3.95 -3.21 7.88
C ILE A 99 -3.88 -1.78 8.45
N PRO A 100 -2.72 -1.10 8.39
CA PRO A 100 -2.63 0.28 8.82
C PRO A 100 -3.62 1.14 8.03
N THR A 101 -4.18 2.16 8.67
CA THR A 101 -4.95 3.17 7.97
C THR A 101 -4.07 3.86 6.92
N VAL A 102 -4.68 4.58 5.99
CA VAL A 102 -3.90 5.23 4.94
C VAL A 102 -3.05 6.35 5.53
N GLU A 103 -3.59 7.02 6.55
CA GLU A 103 -2.89 8.01 7.36
C GLU A 103 -1.69 7.39 8.06
N GLU A 104 -1.86 6.23 8.73
CA GLU A 104 -0.76 5.49 9.35
C GLU A 104 0.27 5.00 8.31
N ALA A 105 -0.18 4.59 7.13
CA ALA A 105 0.70 4.18 6.04
C ALA A 105 1.49 5.36 5.45
N ILE A 106 0.89 6.55 5.39
CA ILE A 106 1.54 7.80 5.00
C ILE A 106 2.59 8.17 6.05
N GLU A 107 2.22 8.20 7.33
CA GLU A 107 3.14 8.53 8.45
C GLU A 107 4.33 7.57 8.48
N ALA A 108 4.07 6.26 8.44
CA ALA A 108 5.14 5.25 8.41
C ALA A 108 6.05 5.39 7.17
N ALA A 109 5.48 5.76 6.01
CA ALA A 109 6.26 6.00 4.81
C ALA A 109 7.13 7.26 4.94
N ILE A 110 6.62 8.33 5.55
CA ILE A 110 7.38 9.54 5.85
C ILE A 110 8.54 9.18 6.78
N GLU A 111 8.27 8.52 7.90
CA GLU A 111 9.29 8.10 8.88
C GLU A 111 10.38 7.21 8.27
N SER A 112 10.02 6.34 7.32
CA SER A 112 10.99 5.48 6.61
C SER A 112 11.94 6.25 5.68
N GLY A 113 11.68 7.54 5.44
CA GLY A 113 12.45 8.38 4.54
C GLY A 113 12.13 8.18 3.06
N ALA A 114 11.00 7.55 2.73
CA ALA A 114 10.54 7.39 1.36
C ALA A 114 10.13 8.74 0.74
N LEU A 115 10.03 8.78 -0.60
CA LEU A 115 9.28 9.82 -1.30
C LEU A 115 7.80 9.48 -1.18
N VAL A 116 7.05 10.30 -0.46
CA VAL A 116 5.61 10.16 -0.27
C VAL A 116 4.90 11.27 -1.02
N ILE A 117 3.94 10.90 -1.86
CA ILE A 117 3.10 11.84 -2.62
C ILE A 117 1.63 11.51 -2.34
N VAL A 118 0.83 12.50 -1.93
CA VAL A 118 -0.60 12.33 -1.64
C VAL A 118 -1.41 13.24 -2.55
N GLU A 119 -2.32 12.67 -3.35
CA GLU A 119 -3.11 13.41 -4.36
C GLU A 119 -4.00 14.50 -3.76
N SER A 120 -4.65 14.19 -2.64
CA SER A 120 -5.55 15.08 -1.91
C SER A 120 -5.24 14.91 -0.43
N PRO A 121 -4.69 15.92 0.25
CA PRO A 121 -4.79 17.36 -0.04
C PRO A 121 -3.71 17.97 -0.97
N ARG A 122 -2.95 17.18 -1.74
CA ARG A 122 -1.72 17.58 -2.44
C ARG A 122 -0.59 17.90 -1.46
N SER A 123 -0.06 16.84 -0.86
CA SER A 123 1.14 16.93 -0.02
C SER A 123 2.25 16.04 -0.55
N ALA A 124 3.49 16.42 -0.26
CA ALA A 124 4.66 15.65 -0.61
C ALA A 124 5.63 15.65 0.56
N ALA A 125 6.29 14.53 0.82
CA ALA A 125 7.33 14.40 1.83
C ALA A 125 8.48 13.57 1.28
N PHE A 126 9.69 13.85 1.75
CA PHE A 126 10.89 13.16 1.32
C PHE A 126 11.90 13.09 2.47
N ALA A 127 12.55 11.94 2.63
CA ALA A 127 13.58 11.73 3.63
C ALA A 127 13.14 12.13 5.06
N GLY A 128 11.89 11.85 5.42
CA GLY A 128 11.34 12.13 6.77
C GLY A 128 10.77 13.53 6.95
N HIS A 129 10.81 14.38 5.93
CA HIS A 129 10.42 15.79 6.03
C HIS A 129 9.34 16.13 5.01
N GLU A 130 8.35 16.91 5.43
CA GLU A 130 7.36 17.47 4.52
C GLU A 130 8.00 18.52 3.60
N ILE A 131 7.59 18.53 2.34
CA ILE A 131 7.99 19.54 1.36
C ILE A 131 6.94 20.65 1.41
N GLU A 132 7.25 21.71 2.16
CA GLU A 132 6.37 22.85 2.47
C GLU A 132 6.17 23.81 1.27
N ILE A 133 5.72 23.28 0.12
CA ILE A 133 5.38 24.07 -1.06
C ILE A 133 3.85 24.22 -1.15
N ASP A 134 3.37 25.42 -1.48
CA ASP A 134 1.96 25.62 -1.83
C ASP A 134 1.65 24.99 -3.21
N TRP A 135 1.37 23.69 -3.19
CA TRP A 135 1.07 22.89 -4.37
C TRP A 135 -0.22 23.31 -5.08
N VAL A 136 -1.11 24.04 -4.40
CA VAL A 136 -2.33 24.60 -5.00
C VAL A 136 -1.97 25.76 -5.92
N ARG A 137 -1.09 26.67 -5.47
CA ARG A 137 -0.58 27.77 -6.32
C ARG A 137 0.33 27.27 -7.43
N HIS A 138 1.01 26.15 -7.21
CA HIS A 138 1.99 25.57 -8.13
C HIS A 138 1.50 24.31 -8.84
N ASP A 139 0.24 24.29 -9.30
CA ASP A 139 -0.42 23.14 -9.94
C ASP A 139 0.41 22.45 -11.04
N ARG A 140 1.11 23.22 -11.88
CA ARG A 140 1.98 22.65 -12.93
C ARG A 140 3.20 21.91 -12.37
N LEU A 141 3.78 22.39 -11.26
CA LEU A 141 4.91 21.74 -10.60
C LEU A 141 4.44 20.52 -9.81
N TRP A 142 3.26 20.60 -9.20
CA TRP A 142 2.59 19.45 -8.61
C TRP A 142 2.38 18.34 -9.64
N GLY A 143 1.76 18.65 -10.79
CA GLY A 143 1.55 17.68 -11.86
C GLY A 143 2.85 17.08 -12.39
N PHE A 144 3.91 17.87 -12.48
CA PHE A 144 5.25 17.37 -12.82
C PHE A 144 5.76 16.35 -11.80
N LEU A 145 5.76 16.70 -10.51
CA LEU A 145 6.23 15.82 -9.45
C LEU A 145 5.40 14.54 -9.36
N TRP A 146 4.08 14.66 -9.51
CA TRP A 146 3.13 13.54 -9.55
C TRP A 146 3.45 12.55 -10.66
N HIS A 147 3.57 13.02 -11.91
CA HIS A 147 3.90 12.15 -13.05
C HIS A 147 5.30 11.57 -12.93
N LEU A 148 6.26 12.35 -12.45
CA LEU A 148 7.63 11.89 -12.22
C LEU A 148 7.67 10.73 -11.23
N ALA A 149 6.97 10.85 -10.08
CA ALA A 149 6.91 9.80 -9.07
C ALA A 149 6.23 8.54 -9.61
N ARG A 150 5.09 8.66 -10.30
CA ARG A 150 4.36 7.52 -10.88
C ARG A 150 5.20 6.75 -11.90
N HIS A 151 5.82 7.47 -12.83
CA HIS A 151 6.69 6.84 -13.83
C HIS A 151 7.91 6.19 -13.16
N ALA A 152 8.52 6.83 -12.17
CA ALA A 152 9.67 6.29 -11.46
C ALA A 152 9.33 5.04 -10.64
N LYS A 153 8.16 4.97 -9.99
CA LYS A 153 7.67 3.76 -9.32
C LYS A 153 7.46 2.61 -10.32
N GLY A 154 7.07 2.91 -11.56
CA GLY A 154 7.05 1.96 -12.69
C GLY A 154 8.41 1.77 -13.40
N ASN A 155 9.50 2.34 -12.88
CA ASN A 155 10.85 2.36 -13.46
C ASN A 155 10.95 2.97 -14.87
N ARG A 156 10.00 3.82 -15.26
CA ARG A 156 9.92 4.49 -16.57
C ARG A 156 10.44 5.94 -16.49
N PRO A 157 10.99 6.49 -17.59
CA PRO A 157 11.26 7.91 -17.69
C PRO A 157 9.99 8.71 -18.00
N ILE A 158 10.07 10.02 -17.82
CA ILE A 158 9.09 10.99 -18.31
C ILE A 158 9.66 11.77 -19.50
N ASP A 159 8.76 12.25 -20.34
CA ASP A 159 9.06 13.03 -21.55
C ASP A 159 7.98 14.10 -21.78
N ARG A 160 8.06 14.82 -22.91
CA ARG A 160 7.05 15.82 -23.26
C ARG A 160 5.65 15.22 -23.49
N LEU A 161 5.56 13.97 -23.96
CA LEU A 161 4.29 13.32 -24.30
C LEU A 161 3.51 12.94 -23.05
N THR A 162 4.21 12.74 -21.94
CA THR A 162 3.63 12.57 -20.59
C THR A 162 2.70 13.73 -20.22
N PHE A 163 2.94 14.94 -20.75
CA PHE A 163 2.15 16.14 -20.51
C PHE A 163 1.22 16.52 -21.69
N GLY A 164 0.98 15.58 -22.62
CA GLY A 164 0.15 15.74 -23.80
C GLY A 164 0.86 16.28 -25.04
N ASP A 165 0.30 15.97 -26.22
CA ASP A 165 0.95 16.16 -27.53
C ASP A 165 1.34 17.60 -27.87
N LYS A 166 0.65 18.59 -27.30
CA LYS A 166 0.87 20.02 -27.51
C LYS A 166 1.94 20.62 -26.59
N SER A 167 2.58 19.82 -25.74
CA SER A 167 3.60 20.29 -24.82
C SER A 167 4.90 20.68 -25.53
N ARG A 168 5.54 21.77 -25.08
CA ARG A 168 6.81 22.26 -25.66
C ARG A 168 7.91 21.22 -25.47
N ALA A 169 8.88 21.18 -26.38
CA ALA A 169 9.96 20.20 -26.36
C ALA A 169 10.78 20.20 -25.04
N ASN A 170 10.91 21.36 -24.39
CA ASN A 170 11.71 21.53 -23.17
C ASN A 170 10.88 21.54 -21.87
N VAL A 171 9.58 21.18 -21.91
CA VAL A 171 8.69 21.24 -20.73
C VAL A 171 9.29 20.56 -19.50
N VAL A 172 9.85 19.35 -19.67
CA VAL A 172 10.43 18.57 -18.58
C VAL A 172 11.64 19.28 -17.95
N THR A 173 12.52 19.85 -18.77
CA THR A 173 13.71 20.61 -18.33
C THR A 173 13.32 21.91 -17.64
N ASP A 174 12.35 22.64 -18.19
CA ASP A 174 11.86 23.89 -17.63
C ASP A 174 11.18 23.66 -16.27
N LEU A 175 10.36 22.61 -16.15
CA LEU A 175 9.68 22.26 -14.90
C LEU A 175 10.67 21.78 -13.83
N LYS A 176 11.63 20.91 -14.19
CA LYS A 176 12.71 20.52 -13.27
C LYS A 176 13.47 21.75 -12.76
N SER A 177 13.89 22.64 -13.66
CA SER A 177 14.67 23.83 -13.28
C SER A 177 13.88 24.79 -12.38
N LYS A 178 12.57 24.91 -12.57
CA LYS A 178 11.70 25.70 -11.69
C LYS A 178 11.54 25.04 -10.33
N LEU A 179 11.31 23.73 -10.30
CA LEU A 179 11.16 22.98 -9.06
C LEU A 179 12.44 23.02 -8.21
N SER A 180 13.61 22.84 -8.84
CA SER A 180 14.91 22.88 -8.15
C SER A 180 15.32 24.26 -7.63
N LYS A 181 14.63 25.32 -8.02
CA LYS A 181 14.87 26.69 -7.55
C LYS A 181 13.98 27.09 -6.38
N MET A 182 12.99 26.27 -6.02
CA MET A 182 12.18 26.49 -4.83
C MET A 182 13.04 26.23 -3.60
N ALA A 183 12.99 27.13 -2.62
CA ALA A 183 13.84 27.04 -1.43
C ALA A 183 13.47 25.82 -0.56
N GLU A 184 12.19 25.45 -0.60
CA GLU A 184 11.58 24.38 0.18
C GLU A 184 11.72 23.01 -0.51
N PHE A 185 12.17 22.97 -1.77
CA PHE A 185 12.35 21.71 -2.47
C PHE A 185 13.72 21.08 -2.16
N PRO A 186 13.79 19.82 -1.72
CA PRO A 186 15.06 19.19 -1.33
C PRO A 186 16.03 19.11 -2.51
N VAL A 187 17.21 19.71 -2.35
CA VAL A 187 18.29 19.67 -3.37
C VAL A 187 18.68 18.22 -3.69
N THR A 188 18.74 17.37 -2.67
CA THR A 188 19.02 15.93 -2.83
C THR A 188 18.00 15.23 -3.73
N LEU A 189 16.73 15.62 -3.66
CA LEU A 189 15.68 15.06 -4.53
C LEU A 189 15.81 15.60 -5.95
N ALA A 190 16.15 16.89 -6.12
CA ALA A 190 16.39 17.51 -7.42
C ALA A 190 17.57 16.86 -8.17
N ASP A 191 18.64 16.51 -7.44
CA ASP A 191 19.84 15.85 -7.98
C ASP A 191 19.55 14.41 -8.43
N MET A 192 18.59 13.72 -7.80
CA MET A 192 18.15 12.39 -8.23
C MET A 192 17.37 12.41 -9.55
N ILE A 193 16.91 13.57 -10.03
CA ILE A 193 16.24 13.70 -11.33
C ILE A 193 17.29 13.81 -12.42
N THR A 194 17.57 12.73 -13.14
CA THR A 194 18.64 12.68 -14.14
C THR A 194 18.09 12.66 -15.58
N VAL A 195 18.91 13.12 -16.51
CA VAL A 195 18.62 13.03 -17.94
C VAL A 195 19.05 11.65 -18.43
N VAL A 196 18.14 10.89 -19.04
CA VAL A 196 18.41 9.53 -19.56
C VAL A 196 18.38 9.46 -21.09
N GLY A 197 18.02 10.56 -21.75
CA GLY A 197 17.96 10.67 -23.21
C GLY A 197 17.53 12.07 -23.65
N LYS A 198 17.43 12.28 -24.96
CA LYS A 198 17.06 13.59 -25.52
C LYS A 198 15.63 13.95 -25.12
N GLY A 199 15.49 14.95 -24.24
CA GLY A 199 14.19 15.44 -23.77
C GLY A 199 13.50 14.51 -22.76
N THR A 200 14.22 13.52 -22.22
CA THR A 200 13.69 12.57 -21.25
C THR A 200 14.43 12.67 -19.92
N GLN A 201 13.68 12.58 -18.83
CA GLN A 201 14.23 12.61 -17.48
C GLN A 201 13.67 11.46 -16.65
N LYS A 202 14.40 11.05 -15.63
CA LYS A 202 14.02 9.96 -14.75
C LYS A 202 14.42 10.31 -13.32
N LEU A 203 13.53 10.03 -12.38
CA LEU A 203 13.89 10.04 -10.96
C LEU A 203 14.60 8.74 -10.61
N CYS A 204 15.86 8.85 -10.20
CA CYS A 204 16.73 7.74 -9.80
C CYS A 204 16.49 7.36 -8.33
N LEU A 205 15.26 7.01 -8.00
CA LEU A 205 14.88 6.50 -6.69
C LEU A 205 14.34 5.07 -6.84
N PRO A 206 14.71 4.11 -5.97
CA PRO A 206 14.16 2.76 -6.04
C PRO A 206 12.63 2.78 -5.91
N PRO A 207 11.89 1.97 -6.69
CA PRO A 207 10.42 1.91 -6.63
C PRO A 207 9.84 1.70 -5.23
N GLU A 208 10.50 0.88 -4.42
CA GLU A 208 10.13 0.59 -3.03
C GLU A 208 10.22 1.81 -2.10
N LYS A 209 10.99 2.83 -2.49
CA LYS A 209 11.12 4.11 -1.79
C LYS A 209 10.16 5.17 -2.33
N ILE A 210 9.23 4.83 -3.21
CA ILE A 210 8.21 5.74 -3.75
C ILE A 210 6.83 5.26 -3.34
N ARG A 211 6.17 6.00 -2.46
CA ARG A 211 4.80 5.74 -1.99
C ARG A 211 3.87 6.83 -2.53
N ILE A 212 2.84 6.42 -3.25
CA ILE A 212 1.92 7.34 -3.94
C ILE A 212 0.53 6.98 -3.47
N PHE A 213 -0.20 7.96 -2.96
CA PHE A 213 -1.54 7.79 -2.42
C PHE A 213 -2.52 8.59 -3.27
N GLU A 214 -3.51 7.89 -3.84
CA GLU A 214 -4.56 8.41 -4.71
C GLU A 214 -5.89 8.42 -4.00
N CYS A 215 -6.71 9.43 -4.26
CA CYS A 215 -8.05 9.51 -3.68
C CYS A 215 -9.07 8.98 -4.69
N LEU A 216 -9.36 7.68 -4.63
CA LEU A 216 -10.38 7.05 -5.47
C LEU A 216 -11.70 6.99 -4.70
N ASP A 217 -12.75 7.59 -5.25
CA ASP A 217 -14.10 7.63 -4.66
C ASP A 217 -14.13 8.18 -3.21
N GLY A 218 -13.24 9.12 -2.90
CA GLY A 218 -13.12 9.72 -1.57
C GLY A 218 -12.35 8.89 -0.55
N ASN A 219 -11.83 7.72 -0.94
CA ASN A 219 -10.98 6.90 -0.10
C ASN A 219 -9.53 6.94 -0.61
N PRO A 220 -8.58 7.40 0.21
CA PRO A 220 -7.19 7.37 -0.18
C PRO A 220 -6.73 5.91 -0.25
N SER A 221 -5.90 5.58 -1.24
CA SER A 221 -5.38 4.23 -1.47
C SER A 221 -3.98 4.32 -2.06
N GLU A 222 -3.10 3.38 -1.73
CA GLU A 222 -1.76 3.38 -2.32
C GLU A 222 -1.83 2.91 -3.78
N TRP A 223 -1.28 3.72 -4.68
CA TRP A 223 -1.18 3.38 -6.10
C TRP A 223 -0.04 2.41 -6.36
N HIS A 224 -0.31 1.40 -7.19
CA HIS A 224 0.65 0.44 -7.70
C HIS A 224 0.62 0.41 -9.24
N PRO A 225 1.78 0.30 -9.93
CA PRO A 225 1.90 0.32 -11.38
C PRO A 225 1.33 -0.92 -12.09
#